data_AF-A0A7H9SS17-F1
#
_entry.id   AF-A0A7H9SS17-F1
#
_cell.length_a   1.000
_cell.length_b   1.000
_cell.length_c   1.000
_cell.angle_alpha   90.00
_cell.angle_beta   90.00
_cell.angle_gamma   90.00
#
_symmetry.space_group_name_H-M   'P 1'
#
loop_
_entity.id
_entity.type
_entity.pdbx_description
1 polymer ?
#
loop_
_entity_poly.entity_id
_entity_poly.type
_entity_poly.pdbx_seq_one_letter_code
_entity_poly.pdbx_strand_id
1 'polypeptide(L)' 'DQVLSLDLPLTSEPVIEASSLNLGLKGEFYSIKTHKEPPFESQPFTMPEQPGYMLSVGMSDFTLNTASYGYYSA' A
#
# COMPACT_ATOMS: atom_id res chain seq x y z
N ASP A 1 -12.08 19.68 2.37
CA ASP A 1 -10.60 19.66 2.43
C ASP A 1 -10.06 18.26 2.28
N GLN A 2 -8.97 18.12 1.54
CA GLN A 2 -8.23 16.88 1.44
C GLN A 2 -7.43 16.72 2.74
N VAL A 3 -7.67 15.63 3.46
CA VAL A 3 -7.10 15.40 4.80
C VAL A 3 -5.96 14.40 4.74
N LEU A 4 -6.07 13.41 3.84
CA LEU A 4 -5.08 12.35 3.65
C LEU A 4 -4.51 12.35 2.23
N SER A 5 -3.28 11.87 2.12
CA SER A 5 -2.63 11.52 0.87
C SER A 5 -2.14 10.07 0.94
N LEU A 6 -2.10 9.41 -0.22
CA LEU A 6 -1.65 8.03 -0.37
C LEU A 6 -0.28 8.03 -1.04
N ASP A 7 0.71 7.45 -0.36
CA ASP A 7 2.02 7.22 -0.91
C ASP A 7 2.12 5.81 -1.50
N LEU A 8 2.51 5.75 -2.78
CA LEU A 8 2.72 4.50 -3.53
C LEU A 8 4.15 4.41 -4.11
N PRO A 9 5.20 4.57 -3.29
CA PRO A 9 6.55 4.36 -3.75
C PRO A 9 6.76 2.86 -3.99
N LEU A 10 7.58 2.56 -5.01
CA LEU A 10 8.10 1.21 -5.24
C LEU A 10 8.98 0.81 -4.06
N THR A 11 8.60 -0.24 -3.35
CA THR A 11 9.39 -0.79 -2.22
C THR A 11 10.56 -1.63 -2.71
N SER A 12 10.45 -2.16 -3.92
CA SER A 12 11.44 -3.01 -4.55
C SER A 12 11.36 -2.87 -6.06
N GLU A 13 12.36 -3.41 -6.76
CA GLU A 13 12.30 -3.53 -8.20
C GLU A 13 11.10 -4.40 -8.63
N PRO A 14 10.44 -4.07 -9.75
CA PRO A 14 9.43 -4.91 -10.36
C PRO A 14 9.98 -6.31 -10.66
N VAL A 15 9.24 -7.35 -10.27
CA VAL A 15 9.61 -8.74 -10.56
C VAL A 15 8.82 -9.21 -11.77
N ILE A 16 9.53 -9.55 -12.85
CA ILE A 16 8.93 -10.06 -14.09
C ILE A 16 8.97 -11.58 -14.05
N GLU A 17 7.79 -12.20 -14.06
CA GLU A 17 7.63 -13.65 -14.11
C GLU A 17 7.10 -14.09 -15.49
N ALA A 18 6.99 -15.40 -15.72
CA ALA A 18 6.60 -15.94 -17.01
C ALA A 18 5.18 -15.52 -17.46
N SER A 19 4.29 -15.24 -16.51
CA SER A 19 2.88 -14.90 -16.75
C SER A 19 2.39 -13.68 -15.98
N SER A 20 3.23 -13.07 -15.14
CA SER A 20 2.83 -11.99 -14.23
C SER A 20 3.95 -10.95 -14.04
N LEU A 21 3.54 -9.73 -13.68
CA LEU A 21 4.43 -8.65 -13.27
C LEU A 21 4.08 -8.27 -11.84
N ASN A 22 4.97 -8.56 -10.90
CA ASN A 22 4.77 -8.28 -9.49
C ASN A 22 5.38 -6.93 -9.13
N LEU A 23 4.56 -6.04 -8.58
CA LEU A 23 4.94 -4.69 -8.16
C LEU A 23 4.75 -4.54 -6.65
N GLY A 24 5.84 -4.33 -5.92
CA GLY A 24 5.80 -3.98 -4.50
C GLY A 24 5.55 -2.49 -4.31
N LEU A 25 4.41 -2.13 -3.71
CA LEU A 25 4.05 -0.75 -3.37
C LEU A 25 3.85 -0.62 -1.86
N LYS A 26 4.35 0.48 -1.26
CA LYS A 26 4.26 0.68 0.21
C LYS A 26 2.82 0.84 0.69
N GLY A 27 1.98 1.53 -0.09
CA GLY A 27 0.55 1.68 0.20
C GLY A 27 0.28 2.37 1.54
N GLU A 28 0.88 3.53 1.77
CA GLU A 28 0.81 4.23 3.06
C GLU A 28 -0.04 5.49 2.99
N PHE A 29 -1.04 5.60 3.87
CA PHE A 29 -1.78 6.84 4.04
C PHE A 29 -1.14 7.72 5.13
N TYR A 30 -1.00 9.01 4.84
CA TYR A 30 -0.53 10.00 5.80
C TYR A 30 -1.43 11.25 5.80
N SER A 31 -1.49 11.94 6.94
CA SER A 31 -2.18 13.22 7.04
C SER A 31 -1.37 14.31 6.35
N ILE A 32 -2.02 15.09 5.48
CA ILE A 32 -1.38 16.18 4.73
C ILE A 32 -0.89 17.29 5.68
N LYS A 33 -1.60 17.48 6.80
CA LYS A 33 -1.25 18.50 7.81
C LYS A 33 -0.15 18.02 8.76
N THR A 34 -0.14 16.73 9.06
CA THR A 34 0.72 16.11 10.06
C THR A 34 1.32 14.85 9.46
N HIS A 35 2.40 15.01 8.70
CA HIS A 35 3.14 13.88 8.16
C HIS A 35 3.84 13.15 9.31
N LYS A 36 3.16 12.15 9.86
CA LYS A 36 3.64 11.34 10.98
C LYS A 36 3.69 9.89 10.54
N GLU A 37 4.87 9.30 10.67
CA GLU A 37 5.04 7.88 10.38
C GLU A 37 4.19 7.03 11.36
N PRO A 38 3.52 5.99 10.84
CA PRO A 38 2.73 5.08 11.66
C PRO A 38 3.65 4.29 12.61
N PRO A 39 3.22 4.00 13.85
CA PRO A 39 4.02 3.23 14.81
C PRO A 39 3.98 1.71 14.56
N PHE A 40 3.61 1.27 13.37
CA PHE A 40 3.44 -0.14 13.00
C PHE A 40 4.05 -0.40 11.62
N GLU A 41 4.58 -1.60 11.42
CA GLU A 41 5.28 -2.00 10.20
C GLU A 41 4.37 -2.77 9.24
N SER A 42 4.66 -2.71 7.94
CA SER A 42 3.98 -3.51 6.94
C SER A 42 4.38 -4.98 7.05
N GLN A 43 3.39 -5.86 7.05
CA GLN A 43 3.63 -7.31 7.03
C GLN A 43 3.73 -7.82 5.58
N PRO A 44 4.65 -8.75 5.30
CA PRO A 44 4.70 -9.40 4.00
C PRO A 44 3.39 -10.15 3.77
N PHE A 45 2.79 -9.94 2.60
CA PHE A 45 1.63 -10.68 2.16
C PHE A 45 1.91 -11.27 0.78
N THR A 46 1.31 -12.43 0.49
CA THR A 46 1.41 -13.07 -0.82
C THR A 46 0.09 -12.92 -1.52
N MET A 47 0.13 -12.42 -2.75
CA MET A 47 -1.04 -12.39 -3.61
C MET A 47 -1.07 -13.66 -4.46
N PRO A 48 -2.17 -14.44 -4.44
CA PRO A 48 -2.31 -15.56 -5.36
C PRO A 48 -2.45 -15.04 -6.79
N GLU A 49 -1.82 -15.72 -7.74
CA GLU A 49 -2.04 -15.41 -9.15
C GLU A 49 -3.52 -15.67 -9.50
N GLN A 50 -4.18 -14.65 -10.07
CA GLN A 50 -5.57 -14.74 -10.49
C GLN A 50 -5.65 -14.78 -12.02
N PRO A 51 -5.63 -15.97 -12.64
CA PRO A 51 -5.73 -16.08 -14.09
C PRO A 51 -7.08 -15.53 -14.56
N GLY A 52 -7.06 -14.73 -15.62
CA GLY A 52 -8.25 -14.15 -16.26
C GLY A 52 -8.49 -12.66 -15.98
N TYR A 53 -7.68 -12.03 -15.13
CA TYR A 53 -7.71 -10.58 -14.88
C TYR A 53 -6.44 -9.91 -15.41
N MET A 54 -6.58 -8.70 -15.96
CA MET A 54 -5.45 -7.91 -16.46
C MET A 54 -4.64 -7.25 -15.35
N LEU A 55 -5.28 -6.99 -14.20
CA LEU A 55 -4.66 -6.34 -13.06
C LEU A 55 -5.27 -6.91 -11.77
N SER A 56 -4.39 -7.31 -10.87
CA SER A 56 -4.74 -7.82 -9.55
C SER A 56 -4.07 -6.92 -8.51
N VAL A 57 -4.85 -6.38 -7.58
CA VAL A 57 -4.34 -5.49 -6.52
C VAL A 57 -4.63 -6.13 -5.16
N GLY A 58 -3.58 -6.36 -4.38
CA GLY A 58 -3.67 -6.77 -2.99
C GLY A 58 -3.48 -5.56 -2.07
N MET A 59 -4.34 -5.42 -1.08
CA MET A 59 -4.20 -4.43 -0.02
C MET A 59 -3.87 -5.14 1.29
N SER A 60 -2.85 -4.65 2.00
CA SER A 60 -2.49 -5.16 3.32
C SER A 60 -3.29 -4.44 4.41
N ASP A 61 -3.41 -5.08 5.57
CA ASP A 61 -4.00 -4.45 6.76
C ASP A 61 -3.25 -3.18 7.17
N PHE A 62 -1.95 -3.10 6.85
CA PHE A 62 -1.14 -1.90 7.04
C PHE A 62 -1.73 -0.67 6.33
N THR A 63 -2.14 -0.80 5.06
CA THR A 63 -2.75 0.30 4.30
C THR A 63 -4.05 0.79 4.96
N LEU A 64 -4.88 -0.12 5.47
CA LEU A 64 -6.13 0.25 6.16
C LEU A 64 -5.88 0.89 7.53
N ASN A 65 -4.88 0.39 8.26
CA ASN A 65 -4.50 0.93 9.57
C ASN A 65 -3.89 2.33 9.45
N THR A 66 -3.04 2.58 8.44
CA THR A 66 -2.48 3.92 8.20
C THR A 66 -3.55 4.93 7.81
N ALA A 67 -4.55 4.53 7.01
CA ALA A 67 -5.68 5.40 6.69
C ALA A 67 -6.47 5.79 7.94
N SER A 68 -6.74 4.81 8.81
CA SER A 68 -7.46 5.03 10.07
C SER A 68 -6.65 5.91 11.04
N TYR A 69 -5.34 5.67 11.15
CA TYR A 69 -4.43 6.48 11.97
C TYR A 69 -4.33 7.92 11.46
N GLY A 70 -4.20 8.10 10.15
CA GLY A 70 -4.16 9.41 9.50
C GLY A 70 -5.45 10.19 9.77
N TYR A 71 -6.62 9.56 9.63
CA TYR A 71 -7.90 10.21 9.92
C TYR A 71 -8.07 10.59 11.39
N TYR A 72 -7.64 9.72 12.31
CA TYR A 72 -7.71 9.99 13.74
C TYR A 72 -6.77 11.12 14.18
N SER A 73 -5.67 11.32 13.47
CA SER A 73 -4.61 12.28 13.82
C SER A 73 -4.69 13.62 13.09
N ALA A 74 -5.69 13.83 12.24
CA ALA A 74 -5.83 15.01 11.38
C ALA A 74 -6.73 16.13 11.93
#